data_AF-A0A496TZJ8-F1
#
_entry.id   AF-A0A496TZJ8-F1
#
_cell.length_a   1.000
_cell.length_b   1.000
_cell.length_c   1.000
_cell.angle_alpha   90.00
_cell.angle_beta   90.00
_cell.angle_gamma   90.00
#
_symmetry.space_group_name_H-M   'P 1'
#
loop_
_entity.id
_entity.type
_entity.pdbx_description
1 polymer ?
#
loop_
_entity_poly.entity_id
_entity_poly.type
_entity_poly.pdbx_seq_one_letter_code
_entity_poly.pdbx_strand_id
1 'polypeptide(L)'
;TIIGCGKRLSETELYNKAKLYEQNEEFKKAAQTYVELAKRFPNGKHAAEALFHGAIIYANQLKDYDQSVQLHEKLYKAYPESQYAPQALFMIGFTYANNVKDCEKAKKYYHEFLKKFPKNELVASVKWELENLGKDINELDFLSKPASKQSVQ
;
A
#
# COMPACT_ATOMS: atom_id res chain seq x y z
N THR A 1 10.50 32.16 29.36
CA THR A 1 10.03 31.31 28.24
C THR A 1 9.98 29.88 28.71
N ILE A 2 8.79 29.31 28.86
CA ILE A 2 8.60 27.93 29.32
C ILE A 2 9.09 27.00 28.20
N ILE A 3 10.30 26.46 28.35
CA ILE A 3 10.80 25.37 27.50
C ILE A 3 9.98 24.14 27.90
N GLY A 4 8.89 23.88 27.17
CA GLY A 4 8.11 22.67 27.33
C GLY A 4 8.98 21.47 26.99
N CYS A 5 9.56 20.82 28.01
CA CYS A 5 10.20 19.52 27.90
C CYS A 5 9.13 18.43 27.68
N GLY A 6 8.46 18.47 26.53
CA GLY A 6 7.74 17.31 26.02
C GLY A 6 8.79 16.27 25.63
N LYS A 7 8.90 15.19 26.41
CA LYS A 7 9.85 14.09 26.14
C LYS A 7 9.68 13.64 24.69
N ARG A 8 10.69 13.89 23.85
CA ARG A 8 10.69 13.47 22.45
C ARG A 8 10.85 11.96 22.41
N LEU A 9 9.79 11.24 22.04
CA LEU A 9 9.83 9.78 21.87
C LEU A 9 10.88 9.39 20.83
N SER A 10 11.63 8.34 21.11
CA SER A 10 12.55 7.69 20.16
C SER A 10 11.78 7.03 19.01
N GLU A 11 12.49 6.61 17.97
CA GLU A 11 11.93 5.87 16.84
C GLU A 11 11.16 4.62 17.31
N THR A 12 11.78 3.79 18.15
CA THR A 12 11.18 2.56 18.68
C THR A 12 9.95 2.85 19.55
N GLU A 13 10.00 3.90 20.38
CA GLU A 13 8.85 4.29 21.20
C GLU A 13 7.67 4.77 20.33
N LEU A 14 7.93 5.53 19.26
CA LEU A 14 6.87 5.91 18.31
C LEU A 14 6.29 4.70 17.59
N TYR A 15 7.15 3.75 17.17
CA TYR A 15 6.72 2.55 16.46
C TYR A 15 5.81 1.70 17.36
N ASN A 16 6.23 1.44 18.59
CA ASN A 16 5.45 0.69 19.57
C ASN A 16 4.13 1.40 19.91
N LYS A 17 4.16 2.74 20.00
CA LYS A 17 2.95 3.54 20.24
C LYS A 17 1.96 3.44 19.07
N ALA A 18 2.44 3.51 17.83
CA ALA A 18 1.59 3.35 16.66
C ALA A 18 0.93 1.96 16.63
N LYS A 19 1.70 0.90 16.91
CA LYS A 19 1.18 -0.47 17.05
C LYS A 19 0.14 -0.62 18.15
N LEU A 20 0.35 0.03 19.29
CA LEU A 20 -0.63 0.01 20.39
C LEU A 20 -1.94 0.68 19.97
N TYR A 21 -1.87 1.83 19.28
CA TYR A 21 -3.07 2.46 18.73
C TYR A 21 -3.77 1.56 17.70
N GLU A 22 -3.01 0.87 16.87
CA GLU A 22 -3.57 -0.07 15.89
C GLU A 22 -4.28 -1.25 16.56
N GLN A 23 -3.67 -1.83 17.59
CA GLN A 23 -4.26 -2.91 18.40
C GLN A 23 -5.54 -2.50 19.13
N ASN A 24 -5.62 -1.23 19.54
CA ASN A 24 -6.80 -0.66 20.17
C ASN A 24 -7.83 -0.12 19.16
N GLU A 25 -7.65 -0.38 17.87
CA GLU A 25 -8.51 0.09 16.78
C GLU A 25 -8.59 1.63 16.67
N GLU A 26 -7.64 2.35 17.27
CA GLU A 26 -7.49 3.81 17.18
C GLU A 26 -6.77 4.19 15.86
N PHE A 27 -7.30 3.71 14.74
CA PHE A 27 -6.66 3.70 13.42
C PHE A 27 -6.12 5.06 12.98
N LYS A 28 -6.88 6.14 13.20
CA LYS A 28 -6.42 7.49 12.87
C LYS A 28 -5.17 7.89 13.66
N LYS A 29 -5.12 7.57 14.95
CA LYS A 29 -3.94 7.85 15.79
C LYS A 29 -2.77 6.97 15.41
N ALA A 30 -3.01 5.70 15.09
CA ALA A 30 -2.00 4.77 14.61
C ALA A 30 -1.33 5.29 13.32
N ALA A 31 -2.13 5.57 12.28
CA ALA A 31 -1.62 6.10 11.01
C ALA A 31 -0.85 7.40 11.19
N GLN A 32 -1.38 8.36 11.95
CA GLN A 32 -0.69 9.63 12.23
C GLN A 32 0.63 9.42 12.97
N THR A 33 0.70 8.47 13.90
CA THR A 33 1.92 8.17 14.66
C THR A 33 2.98 7.51 13.78
N TYR A 34 2.58 6.60 12.87
CA TYR A 34 3.49 6.04 11.87
C TYR A 34 4.04 7.11 10.92
N VAL A 35 3.19 8.03 10.44
CA VAL A 35 3.63 9.16 9.60
C VAL A 35 4.60 10.08 10.35
N GLU A 36 4.33 10.34 11.63
CA GLU A 36 5.24 11.11 12.48
C GLU A 36 6.60 10.43 12.63
N LEU A 37 6.63 9.11 12.87
CA LEU A 37 7.86 8.33 12.95
C LEU A 37 8.70 8.51 11.69
N ALA A 38 8.12 8.22 10.53
CA ALA A 38 8.83 8.32 9.26
C ALA A 38 9.27 9.75 8.92
N LYS A 39 8.57 10.77 9.44
CA LYS A 39 8.96 12.18 9.29
C LYS A 39 10.15 12.54 10.19
N ARG A 40 10.18 12.04 11.43
CA ARG A 40 11.19 12.37 12.44
C ARG A 40 12.47 11.56 12.28
N PHE A 41 12.35 10.34 11.77
CA PHE A 41 13.44 9.39 11.61
C PHE A 41 13.50 8.88 10.16
N PRO A 42 13.75 9.75 9.16
CA PRO A 42 13.70 9.36 7.75
C PRO A 42 14.79 8.37 7.33
N ASN A 43 15.85 8.19 8.13
CA ASN A 43 16.87 7.16 7.92
C ASN A 43 16.79 6.05 8.97
N GLY A 44 15.70 6.03 9.74
CA GLY A 44 15.46 5.05 10.80
C GLY A 44 15.10 3.67 10.23
N LYS A 45 15.38 2.63 11.00
CA LYS A 45 15.15 1.24 10.59
C LYS A 45 13.66 0.90 10.38
N HIS A 46 12.75 1.63 11.02
CA HIS A 46 11.30 1.45 10.90
C HIS A 46 10.65 2.48 9.98
N ALA A 47 11.41 3.37 9.33
CA ALA A 47 10.82 4.49 8.59
C ALA A 47 9.99 4.02 7.38
N ALA A 48 10.55 3.10 6.59
CA ALA A 48 9.85 2.51 5.44
C ALA A 48 8.64 1.68 5.90
N GLU A 49 8.81 0.86 6.93
CA GLU A 49 7.73 0.04 7.50
C GLU A 49 6.59 0.90 8.06
N ALA A 50 6.91 2.00 8.74
CA ALA A 50 5.90 2.91 9.27
C ALA A 50 5.08 3.56 8.15
N LEU A 51 5.71 4.01 7.07
CA LEU A 51 4.96 4.49 5.91
C LEU A 51 4.04 3.42 5.33
N PHE A 52 4.51 2.17 5.29
CA PHE A 52 3.73 1.04 4.79
C PHE A 52 2.47 0.81 5.64
N HIS A 53 2.62 0.61 6.95
CA HIS A 53 1.47 0.40 7.85
C HIS A 53 0.52 1.59 7.86
N GLY A 54 1.06 2.81 7.90
CA GLY A 54 0.23 4.02 7.80
C GLY A 54 -0.61 4.04 6.52
N ALA A 55 -0.01 3.71 5.37
CA ALA A 55 -0.72 3.66 4.10
C ALA A 55 -1.81 2.58 4.06
N ILE A 56 -1.53 1.39 4.61
CA ILE A 56 -2.52 0.31 4.73
C ILE A 56 -3.70 0.74 5.60
N ILE A 57 -3.44 1.40 6.73
CA ILE A 57 -4.49 1.88 7.62
C ILE A 57 -5.39 2.92 6.93
N TYR A 58 -4.78 3.85 6.19
CA TYR A 58 -5.53 4.83 5.41
C TYR A 58 -6.41 4.18 4.35
N ALA A 59 -5.91 3.19 3.61
CA ALA A 59 -6.70 2.48 2.59
C ALA A 59 -7.84 1.64 3.19
N ASN A 60 -7.55 0.90 4.26
CA ASN A 60 -8.43 -0.17 4.72
C ASN A 60 -9.44 0.29 5.77
N GLN A 61 -8.99 1.01 6.80
CA GLN A 61 -9.85 1.40 7.92
C GLN A 61 -10.44 2.80 7.73
N LEU A 62 -9.64 3.74 7.19
CA LEU A 62 -10.08 5.13 7.06
C LEU A 62 -10.70 5.43 5.69
N LYS A 63 -10.52 4.54 4.69
CA LYS A 63 -10.93 4.71 3.29
C LYS A 63 -10.45 6.03 2.67
N ASP A 64 -9.32 6.55 3.17
CA ASP A 64 -8.66 7.74 2.65
C ASP A 64 -7.59 7.28 1.64
N TYR A 65 -8.05 7.04 0.42
CA TYR A 65 -7.22 6.51 -0.66
C TYR A 65 -6.14 7.51 -1.08
N ASP A 66 -6.40 8.82 -0.97
CA ASP A 66 -5.43 9.86 -1.30
C ASP A 66 -4.26 9.84 -0.32
N GLN A 67 -4.52 9.78 0.99
CA GLN A 67 -3.45 9.64 1.98
C GLN A 67 -2.69 8.32 1.81
N SER A 68 -3.40 7.21 1.55
CA SER A 68 -2.75 5.92 1.30
C SER A 68 -1.77 5.98 0.13
N VAL A 69 -2.21 6.52 -1.01
CA VAL A 69 -1.36 6.69 -2.20
C VAL A 69 -0.17 7.60 -1.90
N GLN A 70 -0.37 8.73 -1.23
CA GLN A 70 0.73 9.65 -0.87
C GLN A 70 1.81 8.97 -0.02
N LEU A 71 1.41 8.14 0.94
CA LEU A 71 2.36 7.44 1.80
C LEU A 71 3.08 6.31 1.07
N HIS A 72 2.37 5.50 0.27
CA HIS A 72 3.01 4.50 -0.58
C HIS A 72 3.97 5.15 -1.59
N GLU A 73 3.61 6.30 -2.16
CA GLU A 73 4.49 7.05 -3.06
C GLU A 73 5.77 7.48 -2.38
N LYS A 74 5.63 8.07 -1.18
CA LYS A 74 6.78 8.47 -0.38
C LYS A 74 7.65 7.25 -0.07
N LEU A 75 7.05 6.11 0.24
CA LEU A 75 7.77 4.89 0.56
C LEU A 75 8.63 4.42 -0.62
N TYR A 76 8.04 4.14 -1.78
CA TYR A 76 8.83 3.56 -2.88
C TYR A 76 9.84 4.55 -3.47
N LYS A 77 9.60 5.87 -3.35
CA LYS A 77 10.53 6.92 -3.81
C LYS A 77 11.69 7.12 -2.84
N ALA A 78 11.43 7.15 -1.54
CA ALA A 78 12.45 7.43 -0.53
C ALA A 78 13.22 6.19 -0.06
N TYR A 79 12.61 4.99 -0.16
CA TYR A 79 13.19 3.74 0.30
C TYR A 79 13.14 2.65 -0.78
N PRO A 80 13.68 2.87 -1.99
CA PRO A 80 13.54 1.95 -3.12
C PRO A 80 14.13 0.55 -2.86
N GLU A 81 15.12 0.44 -1.98
CA GLU A 81 15.75 -0.84 -1.58
C GLU A 81 15.00 -1.56 -0.44
N SER A 82 13.95 -0.95 0.12
CA SER A 82 13.16 -1.58 1.16
C SER A 82 12.33 -2.73 0.60
N GLN A 83 12.18 -3.81 1.37
CA GLN A 83 11.26 -4.91 1.05
C GLN A 83 9.80 -4.43 0.80
N TYR A 84 9.41 -3.29 1.38
CA TYR A 84 8.08 -2.72 1.21
C TYR A 84 7.91 -1.91 -0.08
N ALA A 85 8.99 -1.53 -0.78
CA ALA A 85 8.91 -0.64 -1.94
C ALA A 85 8.17 -1.24 -3.14
N PRO A 86 8.41 -2.51 -3.52
CA PRO A 86 7.61 -3.16 -4.56
C PRO A 86 6.12 -3.20 -4.16
N GLN A 87 5.84 -3.65 -2.93
CA GLN A 87 4.46 -3.76 -2.46
C GLN A 87 3.75 -2.40 -2.45
N ALA A 88 4.40 -1.33 -1.99
CA ALA A 88 3.84 0.01 -2.02
C ALA A 88 3.49 0.46 -3.44
N LEU A 89 4.38 0.23 -4.41
CA LEU A 89 4.13 0.61 -5.80
C LEU A 89 3.00 -0.21 -6.43
N PHE A 90 2.90 -1.50 -6.12
CA PHE A 90 1.76 -2.34 -6.49
C PHE A 90 0.45 -1.79 -5.90
N MET A 91 0.46 -1.46 -4.60
CA MET A 91 -0.72 -0.98 -3.88
C MET A 91 -1.23 0.35 -4.43
N ILE A 92 -0.37 1.25 -4.92
CA ILE A 92 -0.82 2.48 -5.59
C ILE A 92 -1.64 2.14 -6.84
N GLY A 93 -1.11 1.25 -7.69
CA GLY A 93 -1.82 0.80 -8.89
C GLY A 93 -3.16 0.16 -8.54
N PHE A 94 -3.14 -0.73 -7.53
CA PHE A 94 -4.34 -1.42 -7.05
C PHE A 94 -5.39 -0.45 -6.50
N THR A 95 -4.99 0.54 -5.70
CA THR A 95 -5.91 1.56 -5.17
C THR A 95 -6.53 2.38 -6.29
N TYR A 96 -5.76 2.77 -7.31
CA TYR A 96 -6.31 3.49 -8.46
C TYR A 96 -7.29 2.63 -9.26
N ALA A 97 -6.98 1.36 -9.50
CA ALA A 97 -7.84 0.44 -10.26
C ALA A 97 -9.14 0.14 -9.51
N ASN A 98 -9.05 -0.14 -8.21
CA ASN A 98 -10.13 -0.78 -7.46
C ASN A 98 -10.93 0.17 -6.58
N ASN A 99 -10.31 1.23 -6.05
CA ASN A 99 -10.96 2.15 -5.12
C ASN A 99 -11.29 3.49 -5.77
N VAL A 100 -10.34 4.09 -6.51
CA VAL A 100 -10.53 5.39 -7.17
C VAL A 100 -11.19 5.25 -8.54
N LYS A 101 -11.06 4.08 -9.19
CA LYS A 101 -11.54 3.79 -10.55
C LYS A 101 -10.86 4.64 -11.64
N ASP A 102 -9.61 5.04 -11.41
CA ASP A 102 -8.76 5.76 -12.36
C ASP A 102 -7.81 4.76 -13.04
N CYS A 103 -8.29 4.14 -14.13
CA CYS A 103 -7.54 3.12 -14.85
C CYS A 103 -6.26 3.66 -15.48
N GLU A 104 -6.24 4.93 -15.91
CA GLU A 104 -5.04 5.53 -16.50
C GLU A 104 -3.92 5.67 -15.47
N LYS A 105 -4.23 6.14 -14.26
CA LYS A 105 -3.25 6.16 -13.18
C LYS A 105 -2.84 4.76 -12.75
N ALA A 106 -3.79 3.82 -12.61
CA ALA A 106 -3.46 2.44 -12.27
C ALA A 106 -2.45 1.84 -13.26
N LYS A 107 -2.75 1.97 -14.56
CA LYS A 107 -1.87 1.53 -15.65
C LYS A 107 -0.48 2.17 -15.55
N LYS A 108 -0.41 3.48 -15.29
CA LYS A 108 0.87 4.19 -15.12
C LYS A 108 1.73 3.59 -14.01
N TYR A 109 1.17 3.37 -12.81
CA TYR A 109 1.94 2.82 -11.68
C TYR A 109 2.31 1.35 -11.86
N TYR A 110 1.45 0.55 -12.50
CA TYR A 110 1.80 -0.82 -12.86
C TYR A 110 2.94 -0.92 -13.86
N HIS A 111 2.98 -0.05 -14.88
CA HIS A 111 4.14 0.01 -15.79
C HIS A 111 5.41 0.46 -15.06
N GLU A 112 5.31 1.43 -14.14
CA GLU A 112 6.45 1.84 -13.30
C GLU A 112 6.94 0.69 -12.42
N PHE A 113 6.03 -0.15 -11.90
CA PHE A 113 6.39 -1.37 -11.17
C PHE A 113 7.22 -2.31 -12.04
N LEU A 114 6.73 -2.63 -13.25
CA LEU A 114 7.43 -3.55 -14.16
C LEU A 114 8.81 -3.03 -14.56
N LYS A 115 8.98 -1.70 -14.63
CA LYS A 115 10.26 -1.05 -14.90
C LYS A 115 11.22 -1.12 -13.71
N LYS A 116 10.75 -0.81 -12.50
CA LYS A 116 11.60 -0.72 -11.29
C LYS A 116 11.89 -2.08 -10.66
N PHE A 117 10.93 -3.00 -10.70
CA PHE A 117 10.98 -4.28 -10.01
C PHE A 117 10.73 -5.47 -10.95
N PRO A 118 11.48 -5.59 -12.07
CA PRO A 118 11.18 -6.57 -13.14
C PRO A 118 11.34 -8.04 -12.73
N LYS A 119 11.96 -8.32 -11.58
CA LYS A 119 12.18 -9.68 -11.04
C LYS A 119 11.41 -9.95 -9.74
N ASN A 120 10.57 -9.01 -9.30
CA ASN A 120 9.81 -9.20 -8.07
C ASN A 120 8.66 -10.20 -8.27
N GLU A 121 8.30 -10.92 -7.21
CA GLU A 121 7.24 -11.94 -7.24
C GLU A 121 5.87 -11.39 -7.68
N LEU A 122 5.58 -10.10 -7.44
CA LEU A 122 4.32 -9.47 -7.83
C LEU A 122 4.25 -9.13 -9.33
N VAL A 123 5.31 -9.36 -10.13
CA VAL A 123 5.28 -9.10 -11.58
C VAL A 123 4.13 -9.83 -12.28
N ALA A 124 3.86 -11.09 -11.90
CA ALA A 124 2.75 -11.85 -12.45
C ALA A 124 1.40 -11.19 -12.13
N SER A 125 1.20 -10.78 -10.87
CA SER A 125 0.00 -10.07 -10.42
C SER A 125 -0.17 -8.74 -11.15
N VAL A 126 0.89 -7.97 -11.34
CA VAL A 126 0.84 -6.69 -12.08
C VAL A 126 0.43 -6.87 -13.53
N LYS A 127 0.94 -7.91 -14.21
CA LYS A 127 0.54 -8.21 -15.59
C LYS A 127 -0.93 -8.60 -15.66
N TRP A 128 -1.37 -9.44 -14.72
CA TRP A 128 -2.78 -9.83 -14.63
C TRP A 128 -3.70 -8.61 -14.40
N GLU A 129 -3.34 -7.71 -13.48
CA GLU A 129 -4.09 -6.47 -13.23
C GLU A 129 -4.15 -5.59 -14.50
N LEU A 130 -3.05 -5.46 -15.24
CA LEU A 130 -3.02 -4.70 -16.50
C LEU A 130 -3.89 -5.31 -17.59
N GLU A 131 -3.91 -6.64 -17.71
CA GLU A 131 -4.71 -7.38 -18.70
C GLU A 131 -6.21 -7.31 -18.39
N ASN A 132 -6.57 -7.15 -17.12
CA ASN A 132 -7.96 -7.16 -16.64
C ASN A 132 -8.45 -5.79 -16.17
N LEU A 133 -7.66 -4.75 -16.36
CA LEU A 133 -7.95 -3.41 -15.89
C LEU A 133 -9.25 -2.88 -16.49
N GLY A 134 -10.17 -2.46 -15.63
CA GLY A 134 -11.46 -1.88 -16.05
C GLY A 134 -12.46 -2.88 -16.62
N LYS A 135 -12.13 -4.18 -16.70
CA LYS A 135 -13.09 -5.22 -17.09
C LYS A 135 -14.10 -5.47 -15.98
N ASP A 136 -15.35 -5.70 -16.36
CA ASP A 136 -16.37 -6.16 -15.43
C ASP A 136 -16.10 -7.64 -15.05
N ILE A 137 -16.49 -8.06 -13.84
CA ILE A 137 -16.32 -9.44 -13.38
C ILE A 137 -17.02 -10.46 -14.30
N ASN A 138 -18.08 -10.03 -15.01
CA ASN A 138 -18.81 -10.83 -15.97
C ASN A 138 -18.05 -11.01 -17.32
N GLU A 139 -17.05 -10.16 -17.59
CA GLU A 139 -16.21 -10.22 -18.79
C GLU A 139 -14.92 -11.04 -18.57
N LEU A 140 -14.67 -11.46 -17.33
CA LEU A 140 -13.58 -12.38 -17.02
C LEU A 140 -13.98 -13.78 -17.50
N ASP A 141 -13.27 -14.27 -18.53
CA ASP A 141 -13.49 -15.54 -19.26
C ASP A 141 -13.50 -16.82 -18.38
N PHE A 142 -13.34 -16.68 -17.07
CA PHE A 142 -13.46 -17.75 -16.07
C PHE A 142 -14.92 -18.12 -15.75
N LEU A 143 -15.89 -17.22 -15.97
CA LEU A 143 -17.32 -17.47 -15.68
C LEU A 143 -18.17 -17.69 -16.94
N SER A 144 -17.67 -17.34 -18.13
CA SER A 144 -18.38 -17.41 -19.40
C SER A 144 -18.47 -18.82 -19.99
N LYS A 145 -17.57 -19.74 -19.60
CA LYS A 145 -17.59 -21.14 -20.06
C LYS A 145 -18.40 -21.98 -19.08
N PRO A 146 -19.61 -22.47 -19.45
CA PRO A 146 -20.25 -23.51 -18.67
C PRO A 146 -19.30 -24.70 -18.62
N ALA A 147 -19.01 -25.21 -17.42
CA ALA A 147 -18.30 -26.46 -17.24
C ALA A 147 -19.01 -27.53 -18.07
N SER A 148 -18.42 -27.90 -19.20
CA SER A 148 -18.92 -29.01 -20.02
C SER A 148 -18.91 -30.23 -19.13
N LYS A 149 -20.11 -30.72 -18.77
CA LYS A 149 -20.30 -31.99 -18.09
C LYS A 149 -19.43 -33.03 -18.80
N GLN A 150 -18.41 -33.54 -18.12
CA GLN A 150 -17.81 -34.80 -18.51
C GLN A 150 -18.92 -35.85 -18.34
N SER A 151 -19.55 -36.21 -19.44
CA SER A 151 -20.39 -37.39 -19.53
C SER A 151 -19.51 -38.59 -19.22
N VAL A 152 -19.80 -39.22 -18.10
CA VAL A 152 -19.36 -40.56 -17.75
C VAL A 152 -19.73 -41.49 -18.90
N GLN A 153 -18.74 -42.17 -19.46
CA GLN A 153 -18.93 -43.41 -20.19
C GLN A 153 -17.83 -44.39 -19.80
#